data_AF-A0ABC8ADT8-F1
#
_entry.id   AF-A0ABC8ADT8-F1
#
_cell.length_a   1.000
_cell.length_b   1.000
_cell.length_c   1.000
_cell.angle_alpha   90.00
_cell.angle_beta   90.00
_cell.angle_gamma   90.00
#
_symmetry.space_group_name_H-M   'P 1'
#
loop_
_entity.id
_entity.type
_entity.pdbx_description
1 polymer ?
#
loop_
_entity_poly.entity_id
_entity_poly.type
_entity_poly.pdbx_seq_one_letter_code
_entity_poly.pdbx_strand_id
1 'polypeptide(L)'
;MSLEESDAQLCKLLNIQFNQSAARLQSEAYADLLRRSSWQQFWTLTFKPKNSGSNGSMHPEAADKAFRFFVSNINRALYGRMWSQRSHRGIQWARGQEWHRDGRLHFHAVVAAPDEDINRLMSRYEWHEFWYKRFGRNRIEAPRSQMDIIGYVSKYVSKGGEVDVSPNFGAWVPPKIDYSPRPEQGTLITGDSGK
;
A
#
# COMPACT_ATOMS: atom_id res chain seq x y z
N MET A 1 -10.35 34.83 -30.11
CA MET A 1 -9.28 33.95 -29.63
C MET A 1 -8.11 34.13 -30.57
N SER A 2 -6.99 34.65 -30.08
CA SER A 2 -5.80 34.89 -30.92
C SER A 2 -5.10 33.57 -31.27
N LEU A 3 -4.25 33.57 -32.31
CA LEU A 3 -3.41 32.42 -32.66
C LEU A 3 -2.55 31.96 -31.47
N GLU A 4 -2.03 32.90 -30.68
CA GLU A 4 -1.24 32.60 -29.48
C GLU A 4 -2.05 31.91 -28.37
N GLU A 5 -3.31 32.32 -28.17
CA GLU A 5 -4.21 31.67 -27.21
C GLU A 5 -4.55 30.23 -27.64
N SER A 6 -4.72 30.00 -28.95
CA SER A 6 -4.97 28.68 -29.51
C SER A 6 -3.76 27.75 -29.34
N ASP A 7 -2.56 28.22 -29.62
CA ASP A 7 -1.32 27.43 -29.49
C ASP A 7 -1.01 27.08 -28.04
N ALA A 8 -1.21 28.03 -27.11
CA ALA A 8 -1.05 27.77 -25.68
C ALA A 8 -2.04 26.70 -25.17
N GLN A 9 -3.28 26.72 -25.66
CA GLN A 9 -4.30 25.73 -25.33
C GLN A 9 -3.96 24.34 -25.90
N LEU A 10 -3.41 24.29 -27.11
CA LEU A 10 -3.01 23.05 -27.77
C LEU A 10 -1.79 22.39 -27.09
N CYS A 11 -0.78 23.18 -26.71
CA CYS A 11 0.34 22.72 -25.90
C CYS A 11 -0.11 22.17 -24.53
N LYS A 12 -1.08 22.84 -23.88
CA LYS A 12 -1.64 22.38 -22.61
C LYS A 12 -2.35 21.03 -22.75
N LEU A 13 -3.17 20.85 -23.80
CA LEU A 13 -3.88 19.60 -24.07
C LEU A 13 -2.91 18.45 -24.38
N LEU A 14 -1.89 18.69 -25.22
CA LEU A 14 -0.86 17.70 -25.52
C LEU A 14 -0.12 17.28 -24.25
N ASN A 15 0.30 18.22 -23.40
CA ASN A 15 0.96 17.92 -22.13
C ASN A 15 0.08 17.08 -21.18
N ILE A 16 -1.21 17.39 -21.10
CA ILE A 16 -2.16 16.59 -20.30
C ILE A 16 -2.24 15.16 -20.84
N GLN A 17 -2.38 15.00 -22.16
CA GLN A 17 -2.50 13.69 -22.79
C GLN A 17 -1.21 12.85 -22.67
N PHE A 18 -0.04 13.45 -22.86
CA PHE A 18 1.25 12.80 -22.65
C PHE A 18 1.43 12.35 -21.19
N ASN A 19 1.13 13.22 -20.23
CA ASN A 19 1.24 12.88 -18.81
C ASN A 19 0.28 11.76 -18.39
N GLN A 20 -0.96 11.77 -18.90
CA GLN A 20 -1.93 10.70 -18.66
C GLN A 20 -1.47 9.37 -19.25
N SER A 21 -0.89 9.39 -20.45
CA SER A 21 -0.37 8.20 -21.12
C SER A 21 0.83 7.61 -20.36
N ALA A 22 1.75 8.45 -19.88
CA ALA A 22 2.89 8.03 -19.08
C ALA A 22 2.45 7.42 -17.73
N ALA A 23 1.53 8.08 -17.01
CA ALA A 23 1.00 7.57 -15.75
C ALA A 23 0.29 6.22 -15.93
N ARG A 24 -0.43 6.05 -17.04
CA ARG A 24 -1.07 4.78 -17.39
C ARG A 24 -0.04 3.67 -17.65
N LEU A 25 1.01 3.93 -18.43
CA LEU A 25 2.05 2.94 -18.71
C LEU A 25 2.81 2.52 -17.43
N GLN A 26 3.13 3.49 -16.57
CA GLN A 26 3.73 3.19 -15.26
C GLN A 26 2.79 2.33 -14.41
N SER A 27 1.50 2.67 -14.40
CA SER A 27 0.47 1.92 -13.67
C SER A 27 0.38 0.47 -14.15
N GLU A 28 0.37 0.26 -15.47
CA GLU A 28 0.36 -1.08 -16.08
C GLU A 28 1.64 -1.86 -15.72
N ALA A 29 2.81 -1.23 -15.79
CA ALA A 29 4.09 -1.87 -15.44
C ALA A 29 4.17 -2.28 -13.97
N TYR A 30 3.73 -1.43 -13.03
CA TYR A 30 3.68 -1.78 -11.61
C TYR A 30 2.64 -2.87 -11.34
N ALA A 31 1.50 -2.83 -12.02
CA ALA A 31 0.51 -3.89 -11.92
C ALA A 31 1.11 -5.24 -12.37
N ASP A 32 1.82 -5.27 -13.50
CA ASP A 32 2.49 -6.47 -14.00
C ASP A 32 3.58 -6.97 -13.07
N LEU A 33 4.35 -6.07 -12.45
CA LEU A 33 5.35 -6.42 -11.45
C LEU A 33 4.71 -7.09 -10.24
N LEU A 34 3.63 -6.50 -9.72
CA LEU A 34 2.99 -6.96 -8.49
C LEU A 34 2.12 -8.20 -8.72
N ARG A 35 1.61 -8.44 -9.93
CA ARG A 35 0.93 -9.69 -10.31
C ARG A 35 1.80 -10.93 -10.15
N ARG A 36 3.13 -10.79 -10.18
CA ARG A 36 4.08 -11.93 -10.07
C ARG A 36 4.14 -12.54 -8.68
N SER A 37 3.62 -11.85 -7.67
CA SER A 37 3.59 -12.31 -6.29
C SER A 37 2.16 -12.61 -5.83
N SER A 38 2.00 -13.66 -5.02
CA SER A 38 0.74 -13.98 -4.36
C SER A 38 0.61 -13.11 -3.10
N TRP A 39 0.01 -11.93 -3.22
CA TRP A 39 -0.19 -11.08 -2.03
C TRP A 39 -1.32 -11.61 -1.17
N GLN A 40 -1.09 -11.59 0.14
CA GLN A 40 -1.94 -12.28 1.10
C GLN A 40 -2.73 -11.31 1.97
N GLN A 41 -2.21 -10.10 2.17
CA GLN A 41 -2.90 -9.02 2.86
C GLN A 41 -2.77 -7.69 2.13
N PHE A 42 -3.76 -6.85 2.38
CA PHE A 42 -3.80 -5.45 2.02
C PHE A 42 -3.93 -4.60 3.28
N TRP A 43 -3.05 -3.61 3.41
CA TRP A 43 -2.98 -2.72 4.56
C TRP A 43 -3.25 -1.30 4.11
N THR A 44 -4.24 -0.64 4.72
CA THR A 44 -4.40 0.81 4.68
C THR A 44 -3.96 1.37 6.01
N LEU A 45 -2.98 2.26 6.00
CA LEU A 45 -2.33 2.78 7.20
C LEU A 45 -2.38 4.32 7.15
N THR A 46 -3.09 4.92 8.10
CA THR A 46 -3.29 6.38 8.18
C THR A 46 -2.62 6.93 9.43
N PHE A 47 -1.81 7.96 9.29
CA PHE A 47 -1.14 8.60 10.43
C PHE A 47 -2.05 9.61 11.16
N LYS A 48 -1.90 9.72 12.50
CA LYS A 48 -2.60 10.75 13.29
C LYS A 48 -1.98 12.13 13.03
N PRO A 49 -2.77 13.22 13.05
CA PRO A 49 -2.27 14.59 12.94
C PRO A 49 -1.22 14.97 13.99
N LYS A 50 -1.26 14.38 15.19
CA LYS A 50 -0.27 14.67 16.26
C LYS A 50 1.14 14.14 16.00
N ASN A 51 1.28 13.19 15.07
CA ASN A 51 2.56 12.67 14.61
C ASN A 51 3.04 13.43 13.36
N SER A 52 2.34 14.51 13.02
CA SER A 52 2.64 15.37 11.89
C SER A 52 3.47 16.58 12.32
N GLY A 53 4.29 17.10 11.40
CA GLY A 53 5.02 18.35 11.60
C GLY A 53 4.07 19.56 11.68
N SER A 54 4.64 20.77 11.74
CA SER A 54 3.91 22.04 11.93
C SER A 54 2.76 22.28 10.95
N ASN A 55 2.77 21.61 9.79
CA ASN A 55 1.75 21.73 8.74
C ASN A 55 0.66 20.64 8.80
N GLY A 56 0.62 19.81 9.85
CA GLY A 56 -0.36 18.73 9.98
C GLY A 56 -0.09 17.50 9.10
N SER A 57 1.00 17.49 8.33
CA SER A 57 1.55 16.34 7.59
C SER A 57 2.74 15.64 8.29
N MET A 58 2.72 14.31 8.39
CA MET A 58 3.89 13.54 8.84
C MET A 58 4.97 13.63 7.77
N HIS A 59 6.22 13.93 8.17
CA HIS A 59 7.33 13.97 7.22
C HIS A 59 7.50 12.58 6.57
N PRO A 60 7.64 12.48 5.22
CA PRO A 60 7.73 11.19 4.52
C PRO A 60 8.77 10.23 5.09
N GLU A 61 9.94 10.75 5.47
CA GLU A 61 11.00 9.93 6.08
C GLU A 61 10.60 9.36 7.44
N ALA A 62 9.90 10.14 8.26
CA ALA A 62 9.44 9.67 9.57
C ALA A 62 8.34 8.60 9.40
N ALA A 63 7.47 8.78 8.40
CA ALA A 63 6.46 7.80 8.05
C ALA A 63 7.11 6.50 7.54
N ASP A 64 8.12 6.60 6.69
CA ASP A 64 8.88 5.43 6.23
C ASP A 64 9.50 4.66 7.39
N LYS A 65 10.15 5.36 8.32
CA LYS A 65 10.69 4.75 9.54
C LYS A 65 9.61 4.05 10.36
N ALA A 66 8.43 4.65 10.52
CA ALA A 66 7.31 4.05 11.24
C ALA A 66 6.80 2.77 10.55
N PHE A 67 6.68 2.78 9.23
CA PHE A 67 6.30 1.60 8.45
C PHE A 67 7.33 0.47 8.56
N ARG A 68 8.61 0.79 8.39
CA ARG A 68 9.71 -0.18 8.54
C ARG A 68 9.78 -0.75 9.96
N PHE A 69 9.52 0.08 10.96
CA PHE A 69 9.42 -0.37 12.35
C PHE A 69 8.24 -1.32 12.55
N PHE A 70 7.06 -1.01 12.00
CA PHE A 70 5.89 -1.89 12.03
C PHE A 70 6.19 -3.26 11.41
N VAL A 71 6.72 -3.28 10.18
CA VAL A 71 7.15 -4.50 9.50
C VAL A 71 8.20 -5.26 10.31
N SER A 72 9.17 -4.57 10.92
CA SER A 72 10.20 -5.21 11.73
C SER A 72 9.63 -5.90 12.98
N ASN A 73 8.62 -5.31 13.63
CA ASN A 73 7.96 -5.94 14.77
C ASN A 73 7.16 -7.18 14.34
N ILE A 74 6.44 -7.10 13.22
CA ILE A 74 5.74 -8.27 12.63
C ILE A 74 6.75 -9.38 12.35
N ASN A 75 7.84 -9.08 11.66
CA ASN A 75 8.87 -10.06 11.35
C ASN A 75 9.50 -10.68 12.62
N ARG A 76 9.69 -9.89 13.68
CA ARG A 76 10.20 -10.41 14.96
C ARG A 76 9.21 -11.35 15.64
N ALA A 77 7.92 -11.05 15.58
CA ALA A 77 6.88 -11.91 16.14
C ALA A 77 6.77 -13.23 15.36
N LEU A 78 6.81 -13.18 14.03
CA LEU A 78 6.66 -14.35 13.17
C LEU A 78 7.92 -15.23 13.12
N TYR A 79 9.09 -14.61 13.00
CA TYR A 79 10.34 -15.30 12.63
C TYR A 79 11.44 -15.19 13.69
N GLY A 80 11.15 -14.56 14.83
CA GLY A 80 12.08 -14.34 15.92
C GLY A 80 13.04 -13.17 15.70
N ARG A 81 13.89 -12.90 16.70
CA ARG A 81 14.80 -11.74 16.72
C ARG A 81 15.75 -11.66 15.52
N MET A 82 16.17 -12.80 15.00
CA MET A 82 17.17 -12.93 13.93
C MET A 82 16.54 -13.09 12.54
N TRP A 83 15.28 -12.67 12.35
CA TRP A 83 14.54 -12.81 11.09
C TRP A 83 15.28 -12.28 9.86
N SER A 84 16.11 -11.23 10.01
CA SER A 84 16.85 -10.61 8.91
C SER A 84 18.00 -11.47 8.38
N GLN A 85 18.42 -12.48 9.14
CA GLN A 85 19.47 -13.44 8.73
C GLN A 85 18.88 -14.70 8.10
N ARG A 86 17.55 -14.88 8.13
CA ARG A 86 16.90 -15.99 7.44
C ARG A 86 16.99 -15.79 5.92
N SER A 87 16.96 -16.89 5.17
CA SER A 87 17.04 -16.90 3.70
C SER A 87 16.02 -15.96 3.04
N HIS A 88 14.79 -15.92 3.56
CA HIS A 88 13.69 -15.10 3.05
C HIS A 88 13.69 -13.64 3.56
N ARG A 89 14.46 -13.33 4.61
CA ARG A 89 14.55 -12.00 5.25
C ARG A 89 13.21 -11.38 5.67
N GLY A 90 12.31 -12.19 6.23
CA GLY A 90 10.96 -11.77 6.68
C GLY A 90 9.90 -11.74 5.58
N ILE A 91 8.80 -11.03 5.84
CA ILE A 91 7.70 -10.79 4.91
C ILE A 91 8.14 -9.93 3.72
N GLN A 92 7.52 -10.14 2.57
CA GLN A 92 7.67 -9.29 1.39
C GLN A 92 6.53 -8.26 1.36
N TRP A 93 6.82 -7.04 0.91
CA TRP A 93 5.81 -5.99 0.77
C TRP A 93 6.07 -5.08 -0.43
N ALA A 94 5.00 -4.47 -0.94
CA ALA A 94 5.05 -3.30 -1.79
C ALA A 94 4.10 -2.25 -1.24
N ARG A 95 4.48 -0.98 -1.27
CA ARG A 95 3.77 0.11 -0.58
C ARG A 95 3.68 1.35 -1.48
N GLY A 96 2.48 1.88 -1.65
CA GLY A 96 2.25 3.20 -2.22
C GLY A 96 2.05 4.26 -1.14
N GLN A 97 2.54 5.48 -1.40
CA GLN A 97 2.29 6.67 -0.59
C GLN A 97 1.19 7.53 -1.21
N GLU A 98 0.16 7.89 -0.42
CA GLU A 98 -0.93 8.77 -0.84
C GLU A 98 -1.10 9.92 0.18
N TRP A 99 -1.17 11.16 -0.34
CA TRP A 99 -1.60 12.32 0.44
C TRP A 99 -3.12 12.43 0.35
N HIS A 100 -3.80 12.32 1.50
CA HIS A 100 -5.21 12.67 1.56
C HIS A 100 -5.41 14.18 1.41
N ARG A 101 -6.61 14.57 0.96
CA ARG A 101 -7.00 15.99 0.80
C ARG A 101 -6.94 16.79 2.11
N ASP A 102 -7.03 16.12 3.25
CA ASP A 102 -6.89 16.70 4.59
C ASP A 102 -5.43 16.85 5.05
N GLY A 103 -4.46 16.59 4.16
CA GLY A 103 -3.03 16.66 4.43
C GLY A 103 -2.44 15.44 5.14
N ARG A 104 -3.27 14.43 5.45
CA ARG A 104 -2.79 13.21 6.11
C ARG A 104 -2.06 12.31 5.13
N LEU A 105 -0.97 11.72 5.62
CA LEU A 105 -0.24 10.71 4.88
C LEU A 105 -0.87 9.34 5.09
N HIS A 106 -1.09 8.64 3.99
CA HIS A 106 -1.61 7.29 3.95
C HIS A 106 -0.62 6.37 3.27
N PHE A 107 -0.37 5.21 3.86
CA PHE A 107 0.27 4.11 3.17
C PHE A 107 -0.75 3.05 2.80
N HIS A 108 -0.58 2.53 1.61
CA HIS A 108 -1.28 1.35 1.16
C HIS A 108 -0.26 0.29 0.80
N ALA A 109 -0.28 -0.83 1.49
CA ALA A 109 0.69 -1.89 1.30
C ALA A 109 0.02 -3.21 0.96
N VAL A 110 0.63 -3.96 0.05
CA VAL A 110 0.35 -5.37 -0.17
C VAL A 110 1.47 -6.18 0.45
N VAL A 111 1.12 -7.26 1.14
CA VAL A 111 2.06 -8.02 1.99
C VAL A 111 1.86 -9.51 1.84
N ALA A 112 2.95 -10.26 1.88
CA ALA A 112 2.94 -11.71 1.84
C ALA A 112 4.04 -12.30 2.74
N ALA A 113 3.75 -13.43 3.36
CA ALA A 113 4.71 -14.25 4.08
C ALA A 113 5.38 -15.30 3.15
N PRO A 114 6.65 -15.65 3.39
CA PRO A 114 7.43 -16.63 2.62
C PRO A 114 6.98 -18.07 2.69
N ASP A 115 6.43 -18.47 3.83
CA ASP A 115 6.31 -19.86 4.21
C ASP A 115 4.86 -20.33 4.29
N GLU A 116 3.91 -19.43 4.56
CA GLU A 116 2.49 -19.76 4.72
C GLU A 116 1.62 -18.53 4.39
N ASP A 117 0.29 -18.68 4.43
CA ASP A 117 -0.63 -17.56 4.43
C ASP A 117 -0.47 -16.69 5.69
N ILE A 118 -0.04 -15.43 5.53
CA ILE A 118 0.12 -14.48 6.63
C ILE A 118 -1.18 -14.25 7.43
N ASN A 119 -2.35 -14.47 6.84
CA ASN A 119 -3.63 -14.39 7.57
C ASN A 119 -3.79 -15.50 8.62
N ARG A 120 -3.05 -16.60 8.50
CA ARG A 120 -2.99 -17.68 9.50
C ARG A 120 -1.88 -17.46 10.51
N LEU A 121 -0.80 -16.81 10.10
CA LEU A 121 0.39 -16.60 10.92
C LEU A 121 0.23 -15.47 11.95
N MET A 122 -0.61 -14.47 11.67
CA MET A 122 -0.77 -13.34 12.58
C MET A 122 -2.22 -12.88 12.75
N SER A 123 -2.52 -12.42 13.96
CA SER A 123 -3.80 -11.79 14.28
C SER A 123 -3.88 -10.39 13.67
N ARG A 124 -4.84 -10.18 12.77
CA ARG A 124 -5.11 -8.83 12.22
C ARG A 124 -5.49 -7.85 13.32
N TYR A 125 -6.20 -8.30 14.36
CA TYR A 125 -6.59 -7.47 15.49
C TYR A 125 -5.39 -6.98 16.31
N GLU A 126 -4.43 -7.88 16.58
CA GLU A 126 -3.21 -7.51 17.32
C GLU A 126 -2.43 -6.40 16.61
N TRP A 127 -2.20 -6.57 15.30
CA TRP A 127 -1.45 -5.60 14.51
C TRP A 127 -2.26 -4.33 14.22
N HIS A 128 -3.58 -4.44 14.15
CA HIS A 128 -4.48 -3.28 14.15
C HIS A 128 -4.28 -2.44 15.42
N GLU A 129 -4.36 -3.07 16.59
CA GLU A 129 -4.20 -2.42 17.89
C GLU A 129 -2.80 -1.80 18.05
N PHE A 130 -1.76 -2.52 17.59
CA PHE A 130 -0.39 -2.02 17.62
C PHE A 130 -0.25 -0.70 16.85
N TRP A 131 -0.73 -0.67 15.60
CA TRP A 131 -0.68 0.52 14.75
C TRP A 131 -1.59 1.62 15.30
N TYR A 132 -2.79 1.27 15.76
CA TYR A 132 -3.77 2.20 16.33
C TYR A 132 -3.22 3.00 17.50
N LYS A 133 -2.56 2.31 18.43
CA LYS A 133 -1.97 2.94 19.61
C LYS A 133 -0.80 3.86 19.25
N ARG A 134 0.06 3.45 18.32
CA ARG A 134 1.32 4.14 18.00
C ARG A 134 1.20 5.23 16.94
N PHE A 135 0.56 4.91 15.81
CA PHE A 135 0.73 5.70 14.58
C PHE A 135 -0.56 6.31 14.07
N GLY A 136 -1.69 5.60 14.12
CA GLY A 136 -2.98 6.11 13.63
C GLY A 136 -3.98 5.07 13.21
N ARG A 137 -4.94 5.43 12.37
CA ARG A 137 -5.97 4.48 11.96
C ARG A 137 -5.37 3.47 10.99
N ASN A 138 -5.91 2.27 10.96
CA ASN A 138 -5.54 1.28 9.97
C ASN A 138 -6.69 0.35 9.63
N ARG A 139 -6.54 -0.31 8.49
CA ARG A 139 -7.32 -1.46 8.07
C ARG A 139 -6.36 -2.51 7.52
N ILE A 140 -6.41 -3.71 8.08
CA ILE A 140 -5.69 -4.88 7.60
C ILE A 140 -6.74 -5.87 7.11
N GLU A 141 -6.68 -6.22 5.85
CA GLU A 141 -7.66 -7.10 5.20
C GLU A 141 -6.97 -8.12 4.29
N ALA A 142 -7.60 -9.26 4.03
CA ALA A 142 -7.15 -10.13 2.96
C ALA A 142 -7.74 -9.62 1.64
N PRO A 143 -6.97 -9.59 0.53
CA PRO A 143 -7.50 -9.22 -0.77
C PRO A 143 -8.56 -10.23 -1.20
N ARG A 144 -9.66 -9.77 -1.82
CA ARG A 144 -10.74 -10.67 -2.29
C ARG A 144 -10.39 -11.35 -3.60
N SER A 145 -9.44 -10.78 -4.32
CA SER A 145 -8.98 -11.30 -5.60
C SER A 145 -7.60 -10.76 -5.94
N GLN A 146 -6.94 -11.40 -6.90
CA GLN A 146 -5.72 -10.85 -7.48
C GLN A 146 -5.98 -9.57 -8.28
N MET A 147 -7.21 -9.37 -8.77
CA MET A 147 -7.63 -8.15 -9.45
C MET A 147 -7.75 -6.95 -8.50
N ASP A 148 -8.11 -7.18 -7.24
CA ASP A 148 -8.18 -6.12 -6.23
C ASP A 148 -6.78 -5.50 -6.02
N ILE A 149 -5.75 -6.34 -5.98
CA ILE A 149 -4.34 -5.92 -5.86
C ILE A 149 -3.96 -5.02 -7.04
N ILE A 150 -4.32 -5.39 -8.26
CA ILE A 150 -4.06 -4.61 -9.48
C ILE A 150 -4.78 -3.25 -9.41
N GLY A 151 -6.06 -3.25 -9.03
CA GLY A 151 -6.85 -2.02 -8.89
C GLY A 151 -6.25 -1.06 -7.87
N TYR A 152 -5.67 -1.59 -6.79
CA TYR A 152 -4.94 -0.77 -5.81
C TYR A 152 -3.73 -0.09 -6.44
N VAL A 153 -2.86 -0.83 -7.11
CA VAL A 153 -1.62 -0.30 -7.68
C VAL A 153 -1.89 0.82 -8.69
N SER A 154 -2.88 0.60 -9.56
CA SER A 154 -3.24 1.57 -10.58
C SER A 154 -3.69 2.92 -10.01
N LYS A 155 -4.34 2.90 -8.84
CA LYS A 155 -4.78 4.11 -8.14
C LYS A 155 -3.59 4.99 -7.71
N TYR A 156 -2.47 4.40 -7.27
CA TYR A 156 -1.36 5.15 -6.67
C TYR A 156 -0.41 5.75 -7.71
N VAL A 157 -0.09 4.97 -8.74
CA VAL A 157 0.74 5.46 -9.84
C VAL A 157 0.05 6.60 -10.59
N SER A 158 -1.26 6.47 -10.81
CA SER A 158 -2.07 7.52 -11.46
C SER A 158 -2.17 8.82 -10.65
N LYS A 159 -1.86 8.79 -9.34
CA LYS A 159 -1.87 9.96 -8.46
C LYS A 159 -0.49 10.58 -8.25
N GLY A 160 0.52 10.13 -9.00
CA GLY A 160 1.90 10.59 -8.86
C GLY A 160 2.53 10.15 -7.53
N GLY A 161 2.03 9.08 -6.91
CA GLY A 161 2.58 8.52 -5.68
C GLY A 161 3.83 7.67 -5.95
N GLU A 162 4.74 7.65 -4.98
CA GLU A 162 5.90 6.76 -4.99
C GLU A 162 5.49 5.35 -4.57
N VAL A 163 6.08 4.34 -5.23
CA VAL A 163 5.91 2.92 -4.90
C VAL A 163 7.24 2.37 -4.42
N ASP A 164 7.27 1.95 -3.16
CA ASP A 164 8.42 1.29 -2.54
C ASP A 164 8.19 -0.21 -2.45
N VAL A 165 9.28 -0.97 -2.52
CA VAL A 165 9.27 -2.42 -2.35
C VAL A 165 10.23 -2.84 -1.25
N SER A 166 9.96 -3.97 -0.63
CA SER A 166 10.84 -4.53 0.40
C SER A 166 12.21 -4.95 -0.16
N PRO A 167 13.28 -4.94 0.66
CA PRO A 167 14.61 -5.36 0.18
C PRO A 167 14.70 -6.81 -0.30
N ASN A 168 13.74 -7.66 0.06
CA ASN A 168 13.60 -9.05 -0.36
C ASN A 168 12.56 -9.23 -1.48
N PHE A 169 12.10 -8.16 -2.11
CA PHE A 169 11.11 -8.23 -3.16
C PHE A 169 11.57 -9.11 -4.32
N GLY A 170 10.79 -10.15 -4.64
CA GLY A 170 11.10 -11.10 -5.70
C GLY A 170 12.22 -12.09 -5.38
N ALA A 171 12.74 -12.09 -4.13
CA ALA A 171 13.74 -13.07 -3.70
C ALA A 171 13.14 -14.49 -3.57
N TRP A 172 11.82 -14.58 -3.42
CA TRP A 172 11.04 -15.81 -3.37
C TRP A 172 9.61 -15.54 -3.84
N VAL A 173 8.90 -16.59 -4.23
CA VAL A 173 7.50 -16.50 -4.64
C VAL A 173 6.63 -16.92 -3.46
N PRO A 174 5.77 -16.03 -2.92
CA PRO A 174 4.88 -16.40 -1.84
C PRO A 174 3.96 -17.57 -2.21
N PRO A 175 3.62 -18.44 -1.24
CA PRO A 175 2.67 -19.50 -1.48
C PRO A 175 1.34 -18.90 -1.95
N LYS A 176 0.74 -19.55 -2.95
CA LYS A 176 -0.58 -19.16 -3.44
C LYS A 176 -1.60 -19.40 -2.34
N ILE A 177 -2.45 -18.40 -2.11
CA ILE A 177 -3.56 -18.52 -1.18
C ILE A 177 -4.88 -18.66 -1.94
N ASP A 178 -5.84 -19.29 -1.27
CA ASP A 178 -7.22 -19.21 -1.71
C ASP A 178 -7.77 -17.81 -1.36
N TYR A 179 -8.19 -17.08 -2.40
CA TYR A 179 -8.81 -15.76 -2.28
C TYR A 179 -10.32 -15.85 -2.03
N SER A 180 -10.87 -17.05 -1.83
CA SER A 180 -12.28 -17.22 -1.51
C SER A 180 -12.70 -16.30 -0.34
N PRO A 181 -13.83 -15.59 -0.46
CA PRO A 181 -14.27 -14.64 0.55
C PRO A 181 -14.40 -15.34 1.90
N ARG A 182 -13.61 -14.92 2.90
CA ARG A 182 -13.76 -15.44 4.26
C ARG A 182 -14.99 -14.79 4.90
N PRO A 183 -15.89 -15.56 5.54
CA PRO A 183 -17.19 -15.06 6.03
C PRO A 183 -17.08 -13.88 7.02
N GLU A 184 -15.95 -13.75 7.71
CA GLU A 184 -15.57 -12.64 8.59
C GLU A 184 -15.39 -11.28 7.89
N GLN A 185 -15.43 -11.21 6.55
CA GLN A 185 -15.25 -9.97 5.77
C GLN A 185 -16.56 -9.25 5.40
N GLY A 186 -17.71 -9.91 5.59
CA GLY A 186 -19.02 -9.41 5.14
C GLY A 186 -19.71 -8.42 6.09
N THR A 187 -19.30 -8.33 7.36
CA THR A 187 -20.12 -7.69 8.41
C THR A 187 -19.79 -6.21 8.67
N LEU A 188 -18.90 -5.58 7.90
CA LEU A 188 -18.48 -4.18 8.13
C LEU A 188 -18.76 -3.23 6.95
N ILE A 189 -19.58 -3.63 5.97
CA ILE A 189 -19.92 -2.80 4.79
C ILE A 189 -21.45 -2.56 4.71
N THR A 190 -22.06 -2.23 5.84
CA THR A 190 -23.34 -1.50 5.86
C THR A 190 -23.22 -0.39 6.89
N GLY A 191 -22.49 0.66 6.52
CA GLY A 191 -22.45 1.87 7.32
C GLY A 191 -21.18 2.66 7.07
N ASP A 192 -21.05 3.27 5.90
CA ASP A 192 -20.81 4.72 5.80
C ASP A 192 -20.83 5.17 4.33
N SER A 193 -22.03 5.12 3.75
CA SER A 193 -22.34 5.84 2.51
C SER A 193 -23.67 6.53 2.74
N GLY A 194 -23.65 7.66 3.43
CA GLY A 194 -24.86 8.41 3.71
C GLY A 194 -24.66 9.70 4.49
N LYS A 195 -24.19 10.73 3.79
CA LYS A 195 -24.69 12.13 3.73
C LYS A 195 -23.56 13.14 3.59
#